data_AF-A0A9Q4WU88-F1
#
_entry.id   AF-A0A9Q4WU88-F1
#
_cell.length_a   1.000
_cell.length_b   1.000
_cell.length_c   1.000
_cell.angle_alpha   90.00
_cell.angle_beta   90.00
_cell.angle_gamma   90.00
#
_symmetry.space_group_name_H-M   'P 1'
#
loop_
_entity.id
_entity.type
_entity.pdbx_description
1 polymer ?
#
loop_
_entity_poly.entity_id
_entity_poly.type
_entity_poly.pdbx_seq_one_letter_code
_entity_poly.pdbx_strand_id
1 'polypeptide(L)'
;MIDVLYYMYYLFYLKKLKDEEPHARTIWFLGIFFSYWVFCAIDLFLLFFFLYSISLELALTIFFLGVLLFYWIYSKNGRGKFVVEERKPLIRGSFRLSVIWAIFFFVITVTMFLSSAFMREYMYQLVEPMSRMVFGE
;
A
#
# COMPACT_ATOMS: atom_id res chain seq x y z
N MET A 1 -6.05 -10.26 -7.42
CA MET A 1 -4.65 -9.79 -7.58
C MET A 1 -3.96 -9.59 -6.24
N ILE A 2 -4.60 -8.99 -5.24
CA ILE A 2 -4.08 -8.90 -3.87
C ILE A 2 -3.74 -10.29 -3.30
N ASP A 3 -4.55 -11.32 -3.56
CA ASP A 3 -4.23 -12.69 -3.13
C ASP A 3 -2.93 -13.25 -3.74
N VAL A 4 -2.55 -12.81 -4.94
CA VAL A 4 -1.26 -13.18 -5.56
C VAL A 4 -0.13 -12.51 -4.79
N LEU A 5 -0.26 -11.22 -4.48
CA LEU A 5 0.73 -10.48 -3.68
C LEU A 5 0.86 -11.13 -2.29
N TYR A 6 -0.27 -11.40 -1.62
CA TYR A 6 -0.31 -12.10 -0.35
C TYR A 6 0.43 -13.45 -0.42
N TYR A 7 0.14 -14.27 -1.42
CA TYR A 7 0.79 -15.57 -1.60
C TYR A 7 2.30 -15.44 -1.85
N MET A 8 2.72 -14.48 -2.69
CA MET A 8 4.14 -14.27 -3.01
C MET A 8 4.92 -13.74 -1.80
N TYR A 9 4.39 -12.76 -1.07
CA TYR A 9 5.02 -12.25 0.15
C TYR A 9 5.04 -13.30 1.25
N TYR A 10 3.96 -14.06 1.42
CA TYR A 10 3.94 -15.20 2.34
C TYR A 10 5.05 -16.19 2.05
N LEU A 11 5.22 -16.60 0.78
CA LEU A 11 6.31 -17.49 0.37
C LEU A 11 7.69 -16.88 0.61
N PHE A 12 7.83 -15.57 0.44
CA PHE A 12 9.07 -14.86 0.73
C PHE A 12 9.40 -14.90 2.24
N TYR A 13 8.44 -14.57 3.11
CA TYR A 13 8.61 -14.64 4.56
C TYR A 13 8.89 -16.07 5.05
N LEU A 14 8.14 -17.05 4.53
CA LEU A 14 8.31 -18.45 4.89
C LEU A 14 9.66 -19.03 4.44
N LYS A 15 10.03 -18.83 3.16
CA LYS A 15 11.20 -19.54 2.58
C LYS A 15 12.49 -18.77 2.70
N LYS A 16 12.44 -17.43 2.61
CA LYS A 16 13.64 -16.58 2.57
C LYS A 16 14.02 -16.07 3.95
N LEU A 17 13.02 -15.63 4.72
CA LEU A 17 13.22 -15.11 6.08
C LEU A 17 13.01 -16.16 7.17
N LYS A 18 12.47 -17.34 6.84
CA LYS A 18 12.19 -18.45 7.78
C LYS A 18 11.43 -17.99 9.02
N ASP A 19 10.45 -17.12 8.79
CA ASP A 19 9.66 -16.51 9.83
C ASP A 19 8.75 -17.55 10.52
N GLU A 20 8.57 -17.43 11.83
CA GLU A 20 7.71 -18.32 12.62
C GLU A 20 6.22 -18.04 12.36
N GLU A 21 5.86 -16.78 12.07
CA GLU A 21 4.48 -16.35 11.80
C GLU A 21 4.33 -15.61 10.46
N PRO A 22 4.54 -16.31 9.33
CA PRO A 22 4.56 -15.68 8.01
C PRO A 22 3.20 -15.08 7.61
N HIS A 23 2.09 -15.63 8.11
CA HIS A 23 0.76 -15.07 7.88
C HIS A 23 0.60 -13.69 8.52
N ALA A 24 0.99 -13.54 9.79
CA ALA A 24 0.88 -12.27 10.50
C ALA A 24 1.75 -11.20 9.84
N ARG A 25 3.02 -11.54 9.56
CA ARG A 25 3.97 -10.64 8.89
C ARG A 25 3.44 -10.15 7.54
N THR A 26 2.88 -11.06 6.74
CA THR A 26 2.32 -10.73 5.43
C THR A 26 1.10 -9.81 5.55
N ILE A 27 0.22 -10.04 6.52
CA ILE A 27 -0.95 -9.19 6.78
C ILE A 27 -0.51 -7.77 7.16
N TRP A 28 0.44 -7.65 8.09
CA TRP A 28 0.97 -6.35 8.51
C TRP A 28 1.62 -5.61 7.34
N PHE A 29 2.50 -6.29 6.61
CA PHE A 29 3.21 -5.69 5.49
C PHE A 29 2.24 -5.21 4.40
N LEU A 30 1.32 -6.07 3.97
CA LEU A 30 0.37 -5.75 2.90
C LEU A 30 -0.64 -4.69 3.35
N GLY A 31 -1.05 -4.72 4.62
CA GLY A 31 -1.91 -3.72 5.23
C GLY A 31 -1.26 -2.33 5.26
N ILE A 32 -0.01 -2.23 5.70
CA ILE A 32 0.75 -0.96 5.70
C ILE A 32 0.90 -0.43 4.28
N PHE A 33 1.31 -1.28 3.34
CA PHE A 33 1.50 -0.88 1.94
C PHE A 33 0.19 -0.39 1.34
N PHE A 34 -0.90 -1.14 1.49
CA PHE A 34 -2.20 -0.73 0.94
C PHE A 34 -2.72 0.57 1.57
N SER A 35 -2.57 0.72 2.88
CA SER A 35 -2.96 1.95 3.59
C SER A 35 -2.16 3.15 3.10
N TYR A 36 -0.87 2.97 2.83
CA TYR A 36 -0.01 4.02 2.29
C TYR A 36 -0.49 4.50 0.92
N TRP A 37 -0.88 3.58 0.04
CA TRP A 37 -1.47 3.93 -1.27
C TRP A 37 -2.76 4.74 -1.12
N VAL A 38 -3.65 4.33 -0.21
CA VAL A 38 -4.89 5.06 0.07
C VAL A 38 -4.60 6.45 0.62
N PHE A 39 -3.73 6.55 1.61
CA PHE A 39 -3.29 7.83 2.18
C PHE A 39 -2.71 8.74 1.11
N CYS A 40 -1.77 8.25 0.30
CA CYS A 40 -1.12 9.04 -0.75
C CYS A 40 -2.11 9.53 -1.80
N ALA A 41 -3.09 8.71 -2.20
CA ALA A 41 -4.13 9.11 -3.14
C ALA A 41 -5.05 10.22 -2.57
N ILE A 42 -5.45 10.11 -1.30
CA ILE A 42 -6.30 11.12 -0.65
C ILE A 42 -5.50 12.42 -0.42
N ASP A 43 -4.25 12.34 0.04
CA ASP A 43 -3.40 13.51 0.28
C ASP A 43 -3.12 14.26 -1.03
N LEU A 44 -2.82 13.56 -2.12
CA LEU A 44 -2.64 14.18 -3.44
C LEU A 44 -3.93 14.85 -3.94
N PHE A 45 -5.09 14.21 -3.75
CA PHE A 45 -6.38 14.79 -4.10
C PHE A 45 -6.68 16.06 -3.29
N LEU A 46 -6.51 16.02 -1.97
CA LEU A 46 -6.76 17.16 -1.10
C LEU A 46 -5.81 18.32 -1.38
N LEU A 47 -4.54 18.02 -1.63
CA LEU A 47 -3.55 19.03 -1.93
C LEU A 47 -3.84 19.71 -3.28
N PHE A 48 -4.27 18.95 -4.29
CA PHE A 48 -4.61 19.49 -5.61
C PHE A 48 -5.84 20.42 -5.59
N PHE A 49 -6.90 20.05 -4.85
CA PHE A 49 -8.16 20.82 -4.86
C PHE A 49 -8.26 21.87 -3.76
N PHE A 50 -7.64 21.63 -2.59
CA PHE A 50 -7.85 22.44 -1.39
C PHE A 50 -6.55 23.00 -0.79
N LEU A 51 -5.37 22.73 -1.38
CA LEU A 51 -4.04 23.00 -0.78
C LEU A 51 -3.88 22.44 0.65
N TYR A 52 -4.71 21.46 0.99
CA TYR A 52 -4.74 20.88 2.32
C TYR A 52 -3.95 19.57 2.33
N SER A 53 -3.05 19.43 3.30
CA SER A 53 -2.29 18.21 3.52
C SER A 53 -2.79 17.52 4.77
N ILE A 54 -2.95 16.20 4.69
CA ILE A 54 -3.49 15.40 5.78
C ILE A 54 -2.55 15.45 7.00
N SER A 55 -3.12 15.61 8.19
CA SER A 55 -2.35 15.57 9.44
C SER A 55 -1.81 14.17 9.72
N LEU A 56 -0.68 14.10 10.44
CA LEU A 56 -0.04 12.83 10.78
C LEU A 56 -0.97 11.89 11.57
N GLU A 57 -1.83 12.44 12.42
CA GLU A 57 -2.81 11.67 13.21
C GLU A 57 -3.84 10.94 12.32
N LEU A 58 -4.36 11.63 11.30
CA LEU A 58 -5.28 11.04 10.34
C LEU A 58 -4.58 9.98 9.48
N ALA A 59 -3.34 10.22 9.09
CA ALA A 59 -2.52 9.24 8.37
C ALA A 59 -2.35 7.94 9.19
N LEU A 60 -1.99 8.06 10.48
CA LEU A 60 -1.89 6.92 11.39
C LEU A 60 -3.22 6.18 11.54
N THR A 61 -4.33 6.91 11.62
CA THR A 61 -5.67 6.32 11.70
C THR A 61 -5.97 5.47 10.46
N ILE A 62 -5.64 5.97 9.25
CA ILE A 62 -5.80 5.23 7.99
C ILE A 62 -4.93 3.96 7.99
N PHE A 63 -3.69 4.04 8.50
CA PHE A 63 -2.80 2.88 8.64
C PHE A 63 -3.40 1.79 9.52
N PHE A 64 -3.85 2.14 10.73
CA PHE A 64 -4.46 1.16 11.63
C PHE A 64 -5.72 0.54 11.02
N LEU A 65 -6.53 1.35 10.35
CA LEU A 65 -7.76 0.89 9.73
C LEU A 65 -7.49 -0.07 8.56
N GLY A 66 -6.49 0.20 7.74
CA GLY A 66 -6.12 -0.71 6.66
C GLY A 66 -5.51 -2.02 7.16
N VAL A 67 -4.65 -2.00 8.18
CA VAL A 67 -4.15 -3.25 8.81
C VAL A 67 -5.31 -4.05 9.43
N LEU A 68 -6.25 -3.38 10.11
CA LEU A 68 -7.44 -4.02 10.68
C LEU A 68 -8.29 -4.70 9.61
N LEU A 69 -8.50 -4.04 8.45
CA LEU A 69 -9.21 -4.63 7.31
C LEU A 69 -8.52 -5.89 6.79
N PHE A 70 -7.20 -5.86 6.60
CA PHE A 70 -6.44 -7.03 6.17
C PHE A 70 -6.46 -8.15 7.21
N TYR A 71 -6.38 -7.82 8.50
CA TYR A 71 -6.53 -8.78 9.58
C TYR A 71 -7.89 -9.47 9.53
N TRP A 72 -8.98 -8.71 9.39
CA TRP A 72 -10.32 -9.29 9.28
C TRP A 72 -10.44 -10.21 8.05
N ILE A 73 -9.98 -9.75 6.89
CA ILE A 73 -10.12 -10.50 5.63
C ILE A 73 -9.26 -11.78 5.65
N TYR A 74 -7.99 -11.72 6.05
CA TYR A 74 -7.06 -12.83 5.88
C TYR A 74 -6.91 -13.71 7.12
N SER A 75 -7.05 -13.15 8.33
CA SER A 75 -6.99 -13.91 9.58
C SER A 75 -8.39 -14.38 10.00
N LYS A 76 -9.31 -13.46 10.32
CA LYS A 76 -10.61 -13.80 10.91
C LYS A 76 -11.53 -14.57 9.93
N ASN A 77 -11.54 -14.21 8.66
CA ASN A 77 -12.32 -14.94 7.65
C ASN A 77 -11.60 -16.19 7.10
N GLY A 78 -10.41 -16.54 7.62
CA GLY A 78 -9.65 -17.72 7.20
C GLY A 78 -9.07 -17.68 5.77
N ARG A 79 -9.26 -16.56 5.07
CA ARG A 79 -8.95 -16.42 3.65
C ARG A 79 -7.44 -16.55 3.35
N GLY A 80 -6.58 -16.20 4.31
CA GLY A 80 -5.13 -16.35 4.19
C GLY A 80 -4.68 -17.80 4.06
N LYS A 81 -5.26 -18.71 4.86
CA LYS A 81 -4.98 -20.14 4.76
C LYS A 81 -5.48 -20.72 3.43
N PHE A 82 -6.72 -20.40 3.07
CA PHE A 82 -7.31 -20.81 1.79
C PHE A 82 -6.48 -20.37 0.57
N VAL A 83 -5.97 -19.13 0.58
CA VAL A 83 -5.14 -18.61 -0.52
C VAL A 83 -3.81 -19.38 -0.65
N VAL A 84 -3.19 -19.75 0.46
CA VAL A 84 -1.88 -20.43 0.48
C VAL A 84 -2.00 -21.93 0.20
N GLU A 85 -2.98 -22.60 0.80
CA GLU A 85 -3.08 -24.06 0.78
C GLU A 85 -3.86 -24.56 -0.44
N GLU A 86 -5.01 -23.94 -0.73
CA GLU A 86 -5.92 -24.41 -1.77
C GLU A 86 -5.73 -23.69 -3.10
N ARG A 87 -5.76 -22.34 -3.08
CA ARG A 87 -5.86 -21.57 -4.32
C ARG A 87 -4.53 -21.38 -5.04
N LYS A 88 -3.44 -21.17 -4.30
CA LYS A 88 -2.08 -20.89 -4.79
C LYS A 88 -2.08 -19.97 -6.02
N PRO A 89 -2.65 -18.76 -5.91
CA PRO A 89 -2.97 -17.94 -7.06
C PRO A 89 -1.70 -17.45 -7.76
N LEU A 90 -1.67 -17.60 -9.09
CA LEU A 90 -0.58 -17.16 -9.96
C LEU A 90 -1.14 -16.28 -11.08
N ILE A 91 -0.38 -15.26 -11.49
CA ILE A 91 -0.71 -14.44 -12.67
C ILE A 91 -0.53 -15.31 -13.92
N ARG A 92 -1.64 -15.60 -14.61
CA ARG A 92 -1.69 -16.42 -15.83
C ARG A 92 -0.99 -17.78 -15.66
N GLY A 93 -1.03 -18.36 -14.46
CA GLY A 93 -0.35 -19.63 -14.15
C GLY A 93 1.17 -19.56 -14.04
N SER A 94 1.79 -18.38 -14.22
CA SER A 94 3.25 -18.23 -14.18
C SER A 94 3.74 -17.74 -12.82
N PHE A 95 4.60 -18.53 -12.19
CA PHE A 95 5.28 -18.15 -10.96
C PHE A 95 6.20 -16.95 -11.18
N ARG A 96 6.99 -16.95 -12.26
CA ARG A 96 7.96 -15.87 -12.56
C ARG A 96 7.26 -14.53 -12.73
N LEU A 97 6.12 -14.49 -13.45
CA LEU A 97 5.34 -13.26 -13.62
C LEU A 97 4.79 -12.74 -12.29
N SER A 98 4.35 -13.65 -11.42
CA SER A 98 3.82 -13.29 -10.10
C SER A 98 4.90 -12.68 -9.19
N VAL A 99 6.13 -13.22 -9.25
CA VAL A 99 7.29 -12.66 -8.52
C VAL A 99 7.69 -11.30 -9.08
N ILE A 100 7.79 -11.17 -10.40
CA ILE A 100 8.10 -9.87 -11.05
C ILE A 100 7.07 -8.83 -10.64
N TRP A 101 5.79 -9.20 -10.64
CA TRP A 101 4.71 -8.31 -10.20
C TRP A 101 4.85 -7.88 -8.73
N ALA A 102 5.19 -8.80 -7.82
CA ALA A 102 5.39 -8.47 -6.41
C ALA A 102 6.60 -7.55 -6.18
N ILE A 103 7.70 -7.76 -6.91
CA ILE A 103 8.88 -6.89 -6.87
C ILE A 103 8.53 -5.50 -7.41
N PHE A 104 7.84 -5.45 -8.56
CA PHE A 104 7.40 -4.22 -9.17
C PHE A 104 6.50 -3.40 -8.23
N PHE A 105 5.51 -4.05 -7.61
CA PHE A 105 4.64 -3.41 -6.62
C PHE A 105 5.43 -2.86 -5.42
N PHE A 106 6.42 -3.61 -4.93
CA PHE A 106 7.30 -3.15 -3.86
C PHE A 106 8.10 -1.91 -4.27
N VAL A 107 8.77 -1.96 -5.42
CA VAL A 107 9.60 -0.86 -5.93
C VAL A 107 8.77 0.40 -6.12
N ILE A 108 7.58 0.32 -6.75
CA ILE A 108 6.71 1.49 -6.91
C ILE A 108 6.35 2.08 -5.55
N THR A 109 5.96 1.25 -4.60
CA THR A 109 5.54 1.74 -3.28
C THR A 109 6.69 2.47 -2.57
N VAL A 110 7.91 1.93 -2.64
CA VAL A 110 9.10 2.57 -2.06
C VAL A 110 9.47 3.85 -2.79
N THR A 111 9.40 3.87 -4.13
CA THR A 111 9.65 5.07 -4.93
C THR A 111 8.63 6.16 -4.62
N MET A 112 7.34 5.80 -4.52
CA MET A 112 6.29 6.74 -4.12
C MET A 112 6.54 7.30 -2.72
N PHE A 113 6.91 6.43 -1.76
CA PHE A 113 7.30 6.84 -0.42
C PHE A 113 8.40 7.90 -0.42
N LEU A 114 9.50 7.65 -1.13
CA LEU A 114 10.60 8.61 -1.25
C LEU A 114 10.17 9.89 -1.97
N SER A 115 9.37 9.80 -3.03
CA SER A 115 8.90 10.98 -3.76
C SER A 115 7.91 11.83 -2.96
N SER A 116 7.12 11.24 -2.06
CA SER A 116 6.13 11.99 -1.28
C SER A 116 6.76 13.05 -0.37
N ALA A 117 7.99 12.80 0.09
CA ALA A 117 8.77 13.78 0.85
C ALA A 117 9.11 15.03 0.04
N PHE A 118 9.41 14.87 -1.26
CA PHE A 118 9.76 15.98 -2.16
C PHE A 118 8.53 16.63 -2.82
N MET A 119 7.50 15.83 -3.11
CA MET A 119 6.28 16.30 -3.80
C MET A 119 5.52 17.35 -3.00
N ARG A 120 5.57 17.29 -1.67
CA ARG A 120 4.89 18.28 -0.82
C ARG A 120 5.44 19.69 -1.07
N GLU A 121 6.75 19.86 -1.03
CA GLU A 121 7.40 21.17 -1.29
C GLU A 121 7.15 21.66 -2.72
N TYR A 122 7.27 20.75 -3.69
CA TYR A 122 7.07 21.09 -5.11
C TYR A 122 5.62 21.49 -5.41
N MET A 123 4.65 20.76 -4.85
CA MET A 123 3.23 21.05 -5.08
C MET A 123 2.78 22.32 -4.38
N TYR A 124 3.30 22.65 -3.18
CA TYR A 124 3.02 23.96 -2.59
C TYR A 124 3.49 25.10 -3.50
N GLN A 125 4.71 25.03 -4.02
CA GLN A 125 5.23 26.05 -4.94
C GLN A 125 4.47 26.14 -6.27
N LEU A 126 3.93 25.04 -6.78
CA LEU A 126 3.24 24.99 -8.06
C LEU A 126 1.74 25.36 -7.94
N VAL A 127 1.08 24.89 -6.89
CA VAL A 127 -0.37 25.02 -6.71
C VAL A 127 -0.73 26.35 -6.05
N GLU A 128 0.12 26.92 -5.19
CA GLU A 128 -0.11 28.25 -4.60
C GLU A 128 -0.33 29.35 -5.66
N PRO A 129 0.53 29.54 -6.69
CA PRO A 129 0.30 30.55 -7.72
C PRO A 129 -0.92 30.25 -8.60
N MET A 130 -1.22 28.98 -8.90
CA MET A 130 -2.44 28.61 -9.62
C MET A 130 -3.70 28.90 -8.80
N SER A 131 -3.69 28.62 -7.50
CA SER A 131 -4.83 28.88 -6.64
C SER A 131 -5.12 30.38 -6.51
N ARG A 132 -4.09 31.23 -6.45
CA ARG A 132 -4.24 32.69 -6.49
C ARG A 132 -4.83 33.17 -7.82
N MET A 133 -4.45 32.55 -8.94
CA MET A 133 -5.05 32.88 -10.24
C MET A 133 -6.52 32.44 -10.37
N VAL A 134 -6.91 31.32 -9.76
CA VAL A 134 -8.26 30.73 -9.88
C VAL A 134 -9.24 31.34 -8.87
N PHE A 135 -8.80 31.56 -7.63
CA PHE A 135 -9.66 32.02 -6.54
C PHE A 135 -9.52 33.50 -6.20
N GLY A 136 -8.55 34.21 -6.80
CA GLY A 136 -8.44 35.66 -6.73
C GLY A 136 -8.31 36.20 -5.31
N GLU A 137 -7.11 36.09 -4.74
CA GLU A 137 -6.65 37.03 -3.69
C GLU A 137 -5.63 37.99 -4.28
#